data_AF-A0AA95IHT9-F1
#
_entry.id   AF-A0AA95IHT9-F1
#
_cell.length_a   1.000
_cell.length_b   1.000
_cell.length_c   1.000
_cell.angle_alpha   90.00
_cell.angle_beta   90.00
_cell.angle_gamma   90.00
#
_symmetry.space_group_name_H-M   'P 1'
#
loop_
_entity.id
_entity.type
_entity.pdbx_description
1 polymer ?
#
loop_
_entity_poly.entity_id
_entity_poly.type
_entity_poly.pdbx_seq_one_letter_code
_entity_poly.pdbx_strand_id
1 'polypeptide(L)'
;MRMLNQTIRVKSKYPYLIRPRNIKIVRLFIQIFVFLLLISSWIAIIPFIARLVFSMFFISLLFFVEKFFRSNFIAKLRNKLNIREALFYMLISLNLYDELDNEVVDTAVLYFDVENNKVVVCAPLFGNRYLKTLKNLEEYLCPTLGLSLLSKKEEIDKIVYVLGQKEEIEQYVFNSNTLTREFFKDIPSPIIKLSNTQKFSLKSNTNLGIYGRTGTGKTIALQWYLFNALAKGCGIADNTYLGIVDGKAADLYRIGELLHEELGEQVAVGSSPQMLAQLSRKFIENMDARFKIIKQNSSLNADIYELDELGLVPNFLFVDELASIRDSCGSTKQGRETWNEILQNLGLIARKGRQAGCHLVLSTQDPNAENIPVELRNQISAVLYLGAPGADRLKMAFSMCELENVPTVSDRKGEALFYADGLNTVEPVLTIVPFVDLKTKKEFLNVVRNILPTNDGLPPLAK
;
A
#
# COMPACT_ATOMS: atom_id res chain seq x y z
N MET A 1 8.72 -35.66 -4.50
CA MET A 1 8.33 -34.89 -5.70
C MET A 1 8.73 -35.72 -6.92
N ARG A 2 7.78 -36.24 -7.72
CA ARG A 2 8.12 -36.99 -8.94
C ARG A 2 8.82 -36.03 -9.90
N MET A 3 10.13 -36.13 -10.03
CA MET A 3 10.85 -35.51 -11.14
C MET A 3 10.25 -36.09 -12.42
N LEU A 4 9.55 -35.26 -13.19
CA LEU A 4 9.25 -35.59 -14.57
C LEU A 4 10.61 -35.64 -15.28
N ASN A 5 11.04 -36.86 -15.63
CA ASN A 5 12.17 -37.09 -16.54
C ASN A 5 11.78 -36.57 -17.94
N GLN A 6 11.78 -35.25 -18.12
CA GLN A 6 11.84 -34.63 -19.43
C GLN A 6 13.28 -34.20 -19.64
N THR A 7 14.04 -35.06 -20.33
CA THR A 7 15.39 -34.72 -20.81
C THR A 7 15.24 -33.69 -21.92
N ILE A 8 15.61 -32.45 -21.62
CA ILE A 8 15.66 -31.37 -22.61
C ILE A 8 17.10 -31.29 -23.11
N ARG A 9 17.32 -31.54 -24.41
CA ARG A 9 18.64 -31.28 -25.03
C ARG A 9 18.92 -29.77 -25.00
N VAL A 10 19.84 -29.35 -24.14
CA VAL A 10 20.17 -27.94 -23.91
C VAL A 10 20.78 -27.26 -25.14
N LYS A 11 21.40 -28.02 -26.06
CA LYS A 11 21.88 -27.55 -27.37
C LYS A 11 20.87 -27.68 -28.53
N SER A 12 19.64 -28.13 -28.28
CA SER A 12 18.59 -27.96 -29.30
C SER A 12 18.20 -26.49 -29.34
N LYS A 13 18.30 -25.86 -30.52
CA LYS A 13 17.82 -24.48 -30.74
C LYS A 13 16.39 -24.27 -30.25
N TYR A 14 15.59 -25.35 -30.14
CA TYR A 14 14.19 -25.34 -29.70
C TYR A 14 13.85 -26.55 -28.82
N PRO A 15 13.88 -26.41 -27.48
CA PRO A 15 13.71 -27.54 -26.57
C PRO A 15 12.24 -27.95 -26.34
N TYR A 16 11.29 -27.03 -26.56
CA TYR A 16 9.87 -27.29 -26.36
C TYR A 16 9.15 -27.52 -27.69
N LEU A 17 8.30 -28.55 -27.74
CA LEU A 17 7.41 -28.83 -28.88
C LEU A 17 6.30 -27.78 -29.00
N ILE A 18 5.71 -27.35 -27.88
CA ILE A 18 4.64 -26.35 -27.85
C ILE A 18 5.26 -24.97 -27.62
N ARG A 19 5.20 -24.11 -28.63
CA ARG A 19 5.75 -22.75 -28.63
C ARG A 19 4.75 -21.75 -29.20
N PRO A 20 4.81 -20.46 -28.85
CA PRO A 20 3.98 -19.41 -29.45
C PRO A 20 4.04 -19.43 -30.98
N ARG A 21 5.24 -19.64 -31.55
CA ARG A 21 5.44 -19.77 -33.00
C ARG A 21 4.77 -21.03 -33.56
N ASN A 22 4.89 -22.16 -32.88
CA ASN A 22 4.29 -23.42 -33.34
C ASN A 22 2.75 -23.37 -33.29
N ILE A 23 2.16 -22.66 -32.33
CA ILE A 23 0.71 -22.41 -32.29
C ILE A 23 0.27 -21.60 -33.52
N LYS A 24 1.04 -20.58 -33.94
CA LYS A 24 0.76 -19.83 -35.17
C LYS A 24 0.89 -20.72 -36.42
N ILE A 25 1.90 -21.58 -36.47
CA ILE A 25 2.10 -22.53 -37.58
C ILE A 25 0.96 -23.54 -37.64
N VAL A 26 0.53 -24.12 -36.51
CA VAL A 26 -0.59 -25.06 -36.44
C VAL A 26 -1.88 -24.40 -36.90
N ARG A 27 -2.15 -23.16 -36.48
CA ARG A 27 -3.29 -22.38 -36.98
C ARG A 27 -3.25 -22.24 -38.50
N LEU A 28 -2.11 -21.80 -39.06
CA LEU A 28 -1.96 -21.62 -40.50
C LEU A 28 -2.11 -22.94 -41.25
N PHE A 29 -1.54 -24.02 -40.71
CA PHE A 29 -1.65 -25.36 -41.28
C PHE A 29 -3.10 -25.84 -41.32
N ILE A 30 -3.86 -25.69 -40.24
CA ILE A 30 -5.29 -26.03 -40.19
C ILE A 30 -6.06 -25.18 -41.21
N GLN A 31 -5.77 -23.89 -41.31
CA GLN A 31 -6.44 -23.00 -42.28
C GLN A 31 -6.14 -23.39 -43.73
N ILE A 32 -4.88 -23.67 -44.06
CA ILE A 32 -4.48 -24.15 -45.38
C ILE A 32 -5.14 -25.49 -45.69
N PHE A 33 -5.16 -26.42 -44.73
CA PHE A 33 -5.76 -27.74 -44.89
C PHE A 33 -7.27 -27.65 -45.14
N VAL A 34 -8.00 -26.86 -44.34
CA VAL A 34 -9.44 -26.63 -44.55
C VAL A 34 -9.72 -25.92 -45.87
N PHE A 35 -8.86 -24.99 -46.28
CA PHE A 35 -8.97 -24.32 -47.58
C PHE A 35 -8.74 -25.29 -48.75
N LEU A 36 -7.78 -26.21 -48.65
CA LEU A 36 -7.57 -27.26 -49.64
C LEU A 36 -8.77 -28.22 -49.72
N LEU A 37 -9.37 -28.57 -48.58
CA LEU A 37 -10.60 -29.36 -48.56
C LEU A 37 -11.76 -28.63 -49.24
N LEU A 38 -11.89 -27.32 -49.01
CA LEU A 38 -12.86 -26.48 -49.72
C LEU A 38 -12.63 -26.53 -51.24
N ILE A 39 -11.40 -26.33 -51.72
CA ILE A 39 -11.08 -26.44 -53.16
C ILE A 39 -11.39 -27.84 -53.70
N SER A 40 -11.02 -28.89 -52.96
CA SER A 40 -11.27 -30.28 -53.38
C SER A 40 -12.75 -30.59 -53.56
N SER A 41 -13.61 -30.00 -52.73
CA SER A 41 -15.08 -30.15 -52.84
C SER A 41 -15.65 -29.57 -54.14
N TRP A 42 -14.98 -28.59 -54.74
CA TRP A 42 -15.35 -28.00 -56.03
C TRP A 42 -14.85 -28.80 -57.24
N ILE A 43 -13.75 -29.53 -57.09
CA ILE A 43 -13.19 -30.39 -58.14
C ILE A 43 -13.93 -31.74 -58.21
N ALA A 44 -14.51 -32.20 -57.09
CA ALA A 44 -15.19 -33.49 -57.01
C ALA A 44 -16.47 -33.58 -57.87
N ILE A 45 -16.69 -34.78 -58.43
CA ILE A 45 -17.88 -35.13 -59.23
C ILE A 45 -19.06 -35.43 -58.27
N ILE A 46 -19.61 -34.38 -57.67
CA ILE A 46 -20.70 -34.42 -56.68
C ILE A 46 -21.85 -33.51 -57.17
N PRO A 47 -23.14 -33.80 -56.85
CA PRO A 47 -24.25 -32.91 -57.17
C PRO A 47 -24.05 -31.47 -56.69
N PHE A 48 -24.52 -30.50 -57.47
CA PHE A 48 -24.32 -29.07 -57.20
C PHE A 48 -24.79 -28.62 -55.81
N ILE A 49 -25.94 -29.12 -55.34
CA ILE A 49 -26.50 -28.81 -54.01
C ILE A 49 -25.54 -29.26 -52.89
N ALA A 50 -24.95 -30.45 -53.01
CA ALA A 50 -24.01 -30.96 -52.02
C ALA A 50 -22.71 -30.14 -51.98
N ARG A 51 -22.24 -29.60 -53.12
CA ARG A 51 -21.09 -28.66 -53.15
C ARG A 51 -21.34 -27.39 -52.34
N LEU A 52 -22.55 -26.83 -52.43
CA LEU A 52 -22.93 -25.64 -51.65
C LEU A 52 -22.94 -25.93 -50.15
N VAL A 53 -23.50 -27.07 -49.74
CA VAL A 53 -23.53 -27.49 -48.32
C VAL A 53 -22.11 -27.68 -47.78
N PHE A 54 -21.24 -28.40 -48.49
CA PHE A 54 -19.84 -28.57 -48.08
C PHE A 54 -19.09 -27.23 -48.03
N SER A 55 -19.33 -26.34 -48.98
CA SER A 55 -18.72 -25.00 -48.99
C SER A 55 -19.14 -24.20 -47.75
N MET A 56 -20.44 -24.18 -47.40
CA MET A 56 -20.93 -23.53 -46.18
C MET A 56 -20.30 -24.13 -44.92
N PHE A 57 -20.17 -25.46 -44.85
CA PHE A 57 -19.53 -26.15 -43.73
C PHE A 57 -18.06 -25.76 -43.57
N PHE A 58 -17.25 -25.81 -44.64
CA PHE A 58 -15.83 -25.46 -44.56
C PHE A 58 -15.59 -23.97 -44.30
N ILE A 59 -16.42 -23.08 -44.86
CA ILE A 59 -16.38 -21.65 -44.55
C ILE A 59 -16.69 -21.40 -43.07
N SER A 60 -17.73 -22.07 -42.54
CA SER A 60 -18.06 -22.02 -41.11
C SER A 60 -16.92 -22.55 -40.24
N LEU A 61 -16.26 -23.64 -40.66
CA LEU A 61 -15.11 -24.22 -39.98
C LEU A 61 -13.91 -23.27 -39.96
N LEU A 62 -13.62 -22.56 -41.06
CA LEU A 62 -12.57 -21.53 -41.11
C LEU A 62 -12.84 -20.42 -40.08
N PHE A 63 -14.08 -19.95 -40.00
CA PHE A 63 -14.48 -18.95 -39.01
C PHE A 63 -14.34 -19.48 -37.57
N PHE A 64 -14.75 -20.73 -37.34
CA PHE A 64 -14.62 -21.38 -36.04
C PHE A 64 -13.16 -21.52 -35.60
N VAL A 65 -12.27 -21.96 -36.49
CA VAL A 65 -10.83 -22.05 -36.24
C VAL A 65 -10.26 -20.67 -35.89
N GLU A 66 -10.61 -19.63 -36.66
CA GLU A 66 -10.17 -18.27 -36.38
C GLU A 66 -10.63 -17.79 -35.00
N LYS A 67 -11.91 -18.01 -34.67
CA LYS A 67 -12.49 -17.67 -33.37
C LYS A 67 -11.81 -18.42 -32.22
N PHE A 68 -11.51 -19.71 -32.40
CA PHE A 68 -10.79 -20.52 -31.41
C PHE A 68 -9.38 -19.96 -31.14
N PHE A 69 -8.60 -19.65 -32.18
CA PHE A 69 -7.26 -19.11 -32.02
C PHE A 69 -7.20 -17.64 -31.54
N ARG A 70 -8.31 -16.90 -31.65
CA ARG A 70 -8.50 -15.57 -31.05
C ARG A 70 -9.10 -15.62 -29.64
N SER A 71 -9.48 -16.79 -29.14
CA SER A 71 -10.09 -16.92 -27.81
C SER A 71 -9.14 -16.47 -26.69
N ASN A 72 -9.73 -16.02 -25.59
CA ASN A 72 -9.00 -15.65 -24.37
C ASN A 72 -8.14 -16.81 -23.84
N PHE A 73 -8.56 -18.06 -24.07
CA PHE A 73 -7.79 -19.25 -23.70
C PHE A 73 -6.45 -19.32 -24.43
N ILE A 74 -6.44 -19.16 -25.75
CA ILE A 74 -5.22 -19.18 -26.56
C ILE A 74 -4.32 -17.98 -26.25
N ALA A 75 -4.91 -16.82 -25.96
CA ALA A 75 -4.15 -15.65 -25.52
C ALA A 75 -3.42 -15.91 -24.18
N LYS A 76 -4.10 -16.47 -23.18
CA LYS A 76 -3.50 -16.86 -21.88
C LYS A 76 -2.40 -17.90 -22.04
N LEU A 77 -2.65 -18.95 -22.84
CA LEU A 77 -1.65 -19.99 -23.12
C LEU A 77 -0.41 -19.38 -23.79
N ARG A 78 -0.60 -18.49 -24.77
CA ARG A 78 0.51 -17.82 -25.45
C ARG A 78 1.35 -16.98 -24.48
N ASN A 79 0.70 -16.24 -23.58
CA ASN A 79 1.41 -15.45 -22.58
C ASN A 79 2.26 -16.33 -21.65
N LYS A 80 1.68 -17.43 -21.11
CA LYS A 80 2.41 -18.39 -20.27
C LYS A 80 3.60 -19.02 -21.01
N LEU A 81 3.45 -19.32 -22.30
CA LEU A 81 4.53 -19.85 -23.12
C LEU A 81 5.63 -18.82 -23.42
N ASN A 82 5.27 -17.55 -23.66
CA ASN A 82 6.24 -16.47 -23.85
C ASN A 82 7.11 -16.30 -22.59
N ILE A 83 6.50 -16.27 -21.41
CA ILE A 83 7.21 -16.16 -20.13
C ILE A 83 8.15 -17.35 -19.94
N ARG A 84 7.67 -18.58 -20.16
CA ARG A 84 8.51 -19.78 -20.10
C ARG A 84 9.73 -19.68 -21.02
N GLU A 85 9.52 -19.23 -22.26
CA GLU A 85 10.61 -19.10 -23.24
C GLU A 85 11.62 -18.02 -22.84
N ALA A 86 11.16 -16.88 -22.32
CA ALA A 86 12.01 -15.82 -21.81
C ALA A 86 12.85 -16.28 -20.61
N LEU A 87 12.23 -16.94 -19.62
CA LEU A 87 12.92 -17.49 -18.46
C LEU A 87 13.94 -18.57 -18.85
N PHE A 88 13.56 -19.46 -19.78
CA PHE A 88 14.46 -20.50 -20.25
C PHE A 88 15.66 -19.92 -21.01
N TYR A 89 15.42 -18.91 -21.86
CA TYR A 89 16.50 -18.19 -22.54
C TYR A 89 17.45 -17.52 -21.54
N MET A 90 16.90 -16.91 -20.49
CA MET A 90 17.68 -16.29 -19.41
C MET A 90 18.58 -17.31 -18.69
N LEU A 91 18.06 -18.49 -18.33
CA LEU A 91 18.86 -19.55 -17.70
C LEU A 91 20.04 -19.99 -18.57
N ILE A 92 19.81 -20.14 -19.89
CA ILE A 92 20.88 -20.46 -20.85
C ILE A 92 21.88 -19.32 -20.94
N SER A 93 21.43 -18.07 -21.10
CA SER A 93 22.32 -16.92 -21.27
C SER A 93 23.21 -16.68 -20.05
N LEU A 94 22.74 -17.04 -18.86
CA LEU A 94 23.47 -16.93 -17.60
C LEU A 94 24.32 -18.18 -17.30
N ASN A 95 24.35 -19.18 -18.18
CA ASN A 95 25.05 -20.47 -17.99
C ASN A 95 24.70 -21.15 -16.66
N LEU A 96 23.41 -21.13 -16.29
CA LEU A 96 22.92 -21.76 -15.05
C LEU A 96 22.67 -23.26 -15.21
N TYR A 97 23.65 -23.94 -15.81
CA TYR A 97 23.68 -25.38 -16.01
C TYR A 97 25.13 -25.87 -16.16
N ASP A 98 25.34 -27.15 -15.87
CA ASP A 98 26.59 -27.87 -16.03
C ASP A 98 26.43 -28.97 -17.06
N GLU A 99 27.42 -29.09 -17.94
CA GLU A 99 27.43 -30.06 -19.04
C GLU A 99 28.69 -30.94 -18.93
N LEU A 100 28.50 -32.26 -18.97
CA LEU A 100 29.56 -33.26 -19.07
C LEU A 100 29.23 -34.16 -20.25
N ASP A 101 30.18 -34.40 -21.16
CA ASP A 101 29.99 -35.28 -22.33
C ASP A 101 28.74 -34.97 -23.18
N ASN A 102 28.41 -33.69 -23.33
CA ASN A 102 27.19 -33.18 -23.99
C ASN A 102 25.85 -33.52 -23.29
N GLU A 103 25.90 -33.94 -22.03
CA GLU A 103 24.73 -34.14 -21.19
C GLU A 103 24.71 -33.14 -20.04
N VAL A 104 23.53 -32.60 -19.73
CA VAL A 104 23.38 -31.66 -18.61
C VAL A 104 23.24 -32.43 -17.31
N VAL A 105 24.20 -32.24 -16.41
CA VAL A 105 24.34 -32.97 -15.14
C VAL A 105 23.77 -32.20 -13.95
N ASP A 106 23.76 -30.86 -14.00
CA ASP A 106 23.13 -30.00 -13.00
C ASP A 106 22.56 -28.75 -13.67
N THR A 107 21.48 -28.17 -13.14
CA THR A 107 20.87 -26.95 -13.66
C THR A 107 20.04 -26.22 -12.61
N ALA A 108 20.03 -24.90 -12.69
CA ALA A 108 19.05 -24.11 -11.97
C ALA A 108 17.65 -24.34 -12.56
N VAL A 109 16.67 -24.59 -11.70
CA VAL A 109 15.28 -24.78 -12.09
C VAL A 109 14.48 -23.57 -11.63
N LEU A 110 13.60 -23.06 -12.51
CA LEU A 110 12.64 -22.02 -12.15
C LEU A 110 11.23 -22.57 -12.31
N TYR A 111 10.42 -22.45 -11.26
CA TYR A 111 8.98 -22.63 -11.36
C TYR A 111 8.35 -21.26 -11.56
N PHE A 112 7.31 -21.17 -12.39
CA PHE A 112 6.60 -19.93 -12.54
C PHE A 112 5.10 -20.14 -12.73
N ASP A 113 4.32 -19.16 -12.28
CA ASP A 113 2.91 -19.06 -12.62
C ASP A 113 2.48 -17.62 -12.90
N VAL A 114 1.30 -17.47 -13.50
CA VAL A 114 0.74 -16.17 -13.86
C VAL A 114 -0.63 -16.04 -13.21
N GLU A 115 -0.72 -15.20 -12.17
CA GLU A 115 -1.94 -14.95 -11.41
C GLU A 115 -2.24 -13.46 -11.42
N ASN A 116 -3.47 -13.05 -11.77
CA ASN A 116 -3.91 -11.66 -11.72
C ASN A 116 -2.95 -10.66 -12.41
N ASN A 117 -2.45 -10.99 -13.60
CA ASN A 117 -1.44 -10.23 -14.36
C ASN A 117 -0.07 -10.06 -13.66
N LYS A 118 0.19 -10.80 -12.57
CA LYS A 118 1.48 -10.90 -11.92
C LYS A 118 2.16 -12.20 -12.32
N VAL A 119 3.48 -12.16 -12.47
CA VAL A 119 4.31 -13.33 -12.74
C VAL A 119 5.02 -13.70 -11.45
N VAL A 120 4.70 -14.87 -10.91
CA VAL A 120 5.38 -15.41 -9.74
C VAL A 120 6.44 -16.37 -10.23
N VAL A 121 7.70 -16.14 -9.87
CA VAL A 121 8.84 -16.99 -10.19
C VAL A 121 9.44 -17.51 -8.89
N CYS A 122 9.47 -18.83 -8.72
CA CYS A 122 10.07 -19.51 -7.59
C CYS A 122 11.39 -20.14 -8.04
N ALA A 123 12.48 -19.72 -7.42
CA ALA A 123 13.82 -20.25 -7.60
C ALA A 123 14.21 -21.09 -6.37
N PRO A 124 14.21 -22.43 -6.45
CA PRO A 124 14.71 -23.27 -5.39
C PRO A 124 16.21 -23.03 -5.18
N LEU A 125 16.62 -22.99 -3.91
CA LEU A 125 18.00 -22.84 -3.51
C LEU A 125 18.57 -24.22 -3.21
N PHE A 126 19.54 -24.61 -4.01
CA PHE A 126 20.43 -25.72 -3.70
C PHE A 126 21.80 -25.10 -3.42
N GLY A 127 22.58 -25.68 -2.50
CA GLY A 127 23.95 -25.20 -2.17
C GLY A 127 24.95 -25.37 -3.32
N ASN A 128 24.49 -25.26 -4.56
CA ASN A 128 25.27 -25.37 -5.78
C ASN A 128 25.89 -24.01 -6.15
N ARG A 129 26.66 -24.00 -7.24
CA ARG A 129 27.41 -22.82 -7.69
C ARG A 129 26.52 -21.63 -8.11
N TYR A 130 25.23 -21.86 -8.36
CA TYR A 130 24.29 -20.82 -8.83
C TYR A 130 23.66 -20.03 -7.70
N LEU A 131 23.89 -20.41 -6.43
CA LEU A 131 23.23 -19.84 -5.25
C LEU A 131 23.26 -18.31 -5.23
N LYS A 132 24.43 -17.69 -5.49
CA LYS A 132 24.57 -16.23 -5.47
C LYS A 132 23.75 -15.54 -6.56
N THR A 133 23.70 -16.13 -7.75
CA THR A 133 22.91 -15.60 -8.88
C THR A 133 21.42 -15.79 -8.63
N LEU A 134 21.02 -16.94 -8.09
CA LEU A 134 19.61 -17.21 -7.75
C LEU A 134 19.10 -16.32 -6.63
N LYS A 135 19.98 -15.87 -5.71
CA LYS A 135 19.66 -14.89 -4.66
C LYS A 135 19.42 -13.47 -5.20
N ASN A 136 20.00 -13.11 -6.33
CA ASN A 136 19.91 -11.78 -6.94
C ASN A 136 19.30 -11.85 -8.35
N LEU A 137 18.43 -12.85 -8.58
CA LEU A 137 17.89 -13.14 -9.92
C LEU A 137 16.98 -12.01 -10.43
N GLU A 138 16.48 -11.14 -9.55
CA GLU A 138 15.67 -9.97 -9.88
C GLU A 138 16.35 -9.02 -10.88
N GLU A 139 17.69 -8.89 -10.82
CA GLU A 139 18.48 -8.05 -11.73
C GLU A 139 18.35 -8.52 -13.19
N TYR A 140 18.08 -9.82 -13.38
CA TYR A 140 17.90 -10.44 -14.69
C TYR A 140 16.43 -10.69 -15.04
N LEU A 141 15.59 -11.01 -14.05
CA LEU A 141 14.16 -11.27 -14.27
C LEU A 141 13.42 -10.03 -14.75
N CYS A 142 13.68 -8.87 -14.13
CA CYS A 142 13.02 -7.62 -14.48
C CYS A 142 13.23 -7.24 -15.96
N PRO A 143 14.47 -7.16 -16.48
CA PRO A 143 14.68 -6.87 -17.89
C PRO A 143 14.23 -8.01 -18.82
N THR A 144 14.33 -9.27 -18.40
CA THR A 144 13.90 -10.42 -19.21
C THR A 144 12.40 -10.40 -19.48
N LEU A 145 11.60 -10.02 -18.48
CA LEU A 145 10.13 -10.02 -18.58
C LEU A 145 9.56 -8.63 -18.90
N GLY A 146 10.36 -7.57 -18.79
CA GLY A 146 9.88 -6.19 -18.90
C GLY A 146 8.90 -5.82 -17.78
N LEU A 147 9.11 -6.36 -16.58
CA LEU A 147 8.25 -6.18 -15.42
C LEU A 147 9.07 -5.67 -14.23
N SER A 148 8.44 -4.91 -13.35
CA SER A 148 9.06 -4.48 -12.09
C SER A 148 8.93 -5.57 -11.04
N LEU A 149 9.92 -5.66 -10.14
CA LEU A 149 9.82 -6.48 -8.94
C LEU A 149 8.80 -5.84 -7.98
N LEU A 150 7.75 -6.59 -7.64
CA LEU A 150 6.72 -6.18 -6.68
C LEU A 150 7.02 -6.69 -5.27
N SER A 151 7.54 -7.91 -5.15
CA SER A 151 8.01 -8.45 -3.87
C SER A 151 9.05 -9.56 -4.07
N LYS A 152 9.92 -9.72 -3.08
CA LYS A 152 10.90 -10.80 -2.96
C LYS A 152 10.74 -11.42 -1.57
N LYS A 153 10.56 -12.74 -1.53
CA LYS A 153 10.49 -13.49 -0.27
C LYS A 153 11.55 -14.57 -0.28
N GLU A 154 12.50 -14.47 0.64
CA GLU A 154 13.56 -15.45 0.83
C GLU A 154 13.16 -16.45 1.92
N GLU A 155 13.13 -17.74 1.56
CA GLU A 155 12.97 -18.87 2.47
C GLU A 155 14.26 -19.71 2.44
N ILE A 156 14.41 -20.66 3.37
CA ILE A 156 15.66 -21.44 3.53
C ILE A 156 16.00 -22.22 2.24
N ASP A 157 15.00 -22.74 1.56
CA ASP A 157 15.13 -23.67 0.42
C ASP A 157 14.70 -23.05 -0.92
N LYS A 158 14.24 -21.80 -0.95
CA LYS A 158 13.77 -21.13 -2.18
C LYS A 158 13.63 -19.63 -2.03
N ILE A 159 13.57 -18.95 -3.15
CA ILE A 159 13.22 -17.52 -3.25
C ILE A 159 12.03 -17.37 -4.17
N VAL A 160 11.05 -16.58 -3.72
CA VAL A 160 9.85 -16.25 -4.50
C VAL A 160 9.93 -14.80 -4.93
N TYR A 161 9.98 -14.60 -6.25
CA TYR A 161 9.94 -13.32 -6.93
C TYR A 161 8.54 -13.08 -7.49
N VAL A 162 7.91 -11.97 -7.13
CA VAL A 162 6.63 -11.55 -7.71
C VAL A 162 6.88 -10.33 -8.58
N LEU A 163 6.64 -10.46 -9.88
CA LEU A 163 6.82 -9.40 -10.87
C LEU A 163 5.48 -8.93 -11.43
N GLY A 164 5.40 -7.66 -11.80
CA GLY A 164 4.22 -7.10 -12.46
C GLY A 164 4.46 -5.68 -12.95
N GLN A 165 3.42 -5.07 -13.50
CA GLN A 165 3.43 -3.64 -13.75
C GLN A 165 3.30 -2.91 -12.42
N LYS A 166 4.20 -1.96 -12.17
CA LYS A 166 4.06 -1.08 -11.02
C LYS A 166 2.82 -0.21 -11.26
N GLU A 167 1.83 -0.33 -10.40
CA GLU A 167 0.68 0.57 -10.43
C GLU A 167 1.18 2.00 -10.20
N GLU A 168 0.82 2.91 -11.10
CA GLU A 168 1.14 4.32 -10.91
C GLU A 168 0.37 4.86 -9.69
N ILE A 169 1.05 5.68 -8.90
CA ILE A 169 0.46 6.26 -7.70
C ILE A 169 -0.45 7.41 -8.15
N GLU A 170 -1.76 7.20 -7.97
CA GLU A 170 -2.77 8.22 -8.23
C GLU A 170 -3.03 9.04 -6.97
N GLN A 171 -2.96 10.36 -7.12
CA GLN A 171 -3.36 11.27 -6.05
C GLN A 171 -4.88 11.40 -6.03
N TYR A 172 -5.48 11.17 -4.86
CA TYR A 172 -6.89 11.53 -4.67
C TYR A 172 -7.02 13.05 -4.60
N VAL A 173 -7.84 13.62 -5.48
CA VAL A 173 -8.12 15.05 -5.54
C VAL A 173 -9.61 15.27 -5.34
N PHE A 174 -9.95 16.10 -4.37
CA PHE A 174 -11.32 16.46 -4.04
C PHE A 174 -11.52 17.97 -3.97
N ASN A 175 -12.77 18.38 -3.94
CA ASN A 175 -13.22 19.72 -3.56
C ASN A 175 -14.38 19.60 -2.56
N SER A 176 -15.00 20.73 -2.21
CA SER A 176 -16.11 20.79 -1.25
C SER A 176 -17.34 19.95 -1.58
N ASN A 177 -17.53 19.58 -2.85
CA ASN A 177 -18.67 18.80 -3.32
C ASN A 177 -18.33 17.32 -3.58
N THR A 178 -17.06 16.98 -3.78
CA THR A 178 -16.65 15.62 -4.16
C THR A 178 -16.17 14.77 -2.98
N LEU A 179 -15.61 15.40 -1.93
CA LEU A 179 -15.30 14.66 -0.70
C LEU A 179 -16.55 14.55 0.16
N THR A 180 -17.20 13.39 0.09
CA THR A 180 -18.44 13.10 0.81
C THR A 180 -18.32 11.78 1.57
N ARG A 181 -19.34 11.47 2.38
CA ARG A 181 -19.44 10.22 3.13
C ARG A 181 -19.25 8.96 2.29
N GLU A 182 -19.68 8.97 1.03
CA GLU A 182 -19.57 7.82 0.13
C GLU A 182 -18.12 7.36 -0.07
N PHE A 183 -17.13 8.28 -0.04
CA PHE A 183 -15.72 7.89 -0.11
C PHE A 183 -15.28 7.01 1.08
N PHE A 184 -15.82 7.26 2.27
CA PHE A 184 -15.44 6.59 3.51
C PHE A 184 -16.25 5.33 3.80
N LYS A 185 -17.39 5.14 3.14
CA LYS A 185 -18.36 4.07 3.41
C LYS A 185 -17.78 2.65 3.29
N ASP A 186 -16.97 2.41 2.27
CA ASP A 186 -16.35 1.11 2.00
C ASP A 186 -14.93 0.99 2.59
N ILE A 187 -14.52 1.95 3.43
CA ILE A 187 -13.23 1.93 4.10
C ILE A 187 -13.43 1.37 5.50
N PRO A 188 -12.81 0.22 5.85
CA PRO A 188 -12.93 -0.32 7.20
C PRO A 188 -12.50 0.71 8.26
N SER A 189 -13.16 0.70 9.42
CA SER A 189 -12.94 1.66 10.51
C SER A 189 -11.46 1.94 10.83
N PRO A 190 -10.57 0.93 11.00
CA PRO A 190 -9.17 1.18 11.32
C PRO A 190 -8.33 1.66 10.12
N ILE A 191 -8.83 1.60 8.89
CA ILE A 191 -8.03 1.89 7.70
C ILE A 191 -8.02 3.39 7.38
N ILE A 192 -6.84 3.92 7.09
CA ILE A 192 -6.63 5.22 6.44
C ILE A 192 -6.06 4.97 5.05
N LYS A 193 -6.71 5.53 4.02
CA LYS A 193 -6.22 5.51 2.64
C LYS A 193 -5.41 6.77 2.34
N LEU A 194 -4.28 6.60 1.65
CA LEU A 194 -3.43 7.72 1.19
C LEU A 194 -3.45 7.84 -0.33
N SER A 195 -3.49 6.73 -1.06
CA SER A 195 -3.58 6.69 -2.52
C SER A 195 -4.32 5.44 -2.97
N ASN A 196 -4.39 5.20 -4.29
CA ASN A 196 -4.85 3.94 -4.85
C ASN A 196 -4.01 2.72 -4.39
N THR A 197 -2.75 2.94 -4.02
CA THR A 197 -1.79 1.87 -3.69
C THR A 197 -1.38 1.86 -2.21
N GLN A 198 -1.38 3.00 -1.53
CA GLN A 198 -0.98 3.13 -0.12
C GLN A 198 -2.18 3.32 0.81
N LYS A 199 -2.22 2.48 1.85
CA LYS A 199 -3.15 2.55 2.98
C LYS A 199 -2.48 1.93 4.21
N PHE A 200 -2.94 2.27 5.40
CA PHE A 200 -2.49 1.62 6.63
C PHE A 200 -3.60 1.47 7.66
N SER A 201 -3.34 0.63 8.65
CA SER A 201 -4.28 0.36 9.74
C SER A 201 -3.84 1.06 11.02
N LEU A 202 -4.76 1.83 11.61
CA LEU A 202 -4.65 2.44 12.93
C LEU A 202 -4.53 1.39 14.06
N LYS A 203 -5.00 0.16 13.82
CA LYS A 203 -4.83 -0.96 14.76
C LYS A 203 -3.36 -1.32 14.96
N SER A 204 -2.57 -1.23 13.89
CA SER A 204 -1.13 -1.50 13.94
C SER A 204 -0.32 -0.22 14.13
N ASN A 205 -0.87 0.92 13.73
CA ASN A 205 -0.16 2.18 13.63
C ASN A 205 -0.84 3.31 14.40
N THR A 206 -0.65 3.32 15.72
CA THR A 206 -1.32 4.27 16.62
C THR A 206 -0.67 5.65 16.63
N ASN A 207 0.65 5.69 16.45
CA ASN A 207 1.41 6.94 16.48
C ASN A 207 1.96 7.22 15.09
N LEU A 208 1.64 8.41 14.59
CA LEU A 208 2.00 8.87 13.25
C LEU A 208 2.95 10.06 13.32
N GLY A 209 4.06 9.98 12.60
CA GLY A 209 4.97 11.09 12.36
C GLY A 209 4.73 11.71 10.98
N ILE A 210 4.44 13.00 10.93
CA ILE A 210 4.30 13.76 9.68
C ILE A 210 5.42 14.81 9.61
N TYR A 211 6.34 14.62 8.69
CA TYR A 211 7.55 15.44 8.60
C TYR A 211 7.64 16.15 7.26
N GLY A 212 8.24 17.34 7.22
CA GLY A 212 8.50 18.02 5.95
C GLY A 212 8.70 19.51 6.11
N ARG A 213 9.53 20.09 5.23
CA ARG A 213 9.82 21.53 5.23
C ARG A 213 8.56 22.34 4.90
N THR A 214 8.58 23.64 5.24
CA THR A 214 7.54 24.57 4.81
C THR A 214 7.32 24.47 3.29
N GLY A 215 6.05 24.40 2.88
CA GLY A 215 5.67 24.35 1.47
C GLY A 215 5.57 22.95 0.84
N THR A 216 6.08 21.89 1.48
CA THR A 216 6.04 20.53 0.90
C THR A 216 4.67 19.85 0.97
N GLY A 217 3.73 20.39 1.75
CA GLY A 217 2.37 19.85 1.91
C GLY A 217 2.07 19.25 3.28
N LYS A 218 2.89 19.51 4.31
CA LYS A 218 2.67 19.05 5.70
C LYS A 218 1.26 19.36 6.23
N THR A 219 0.79 20.60 6.08
CA THR A 219 -0.58 21.01 6.48
C THR A 219 -1.66 20.25 5.71
N ILE A 220 -1.45 19.97 4.43
CA ILE A 220 -2.38 19.18 3.59
C ILE A 220 -2.48 17.76 4.13
N ALA A 221 -1.35 17.16 4.52
CA ALA A 221 -1.34 15.84 5.15
C ALA A 221 -2.10 15.84 6.48
N LEU A 222 -1.79 16.77 7.38
CA LEU A 222 -2.50 16.92 8.66
C LEU A 222 -4.01 17.06 8.46
N GLN A 223 -4.43 17.89 7.50
CA GLN A 223 -5.83 18.10 7.17
C GLN A 223 -6.49 16.82 6.63
N TRP A 224 -5.78 16.03 5.81
CA TRP A 224 -6.30 14.73 5.35
C TRP A 224 -6.54 13.76 6.52
N TYR A 225 -5.60 13.68 7.46
CA TYR A 225 -5.76 12.85 8.66
C TYR A 225 -6.91 13.34 9.55
N LEU A 226 -7.07 14.67 9.66
CA LEU A 226 -8.19 15.28 10.37
C LEU A 226 -9.54 14.92 9.75
N PHE A 227 -9.66 14.98 8.42
CA PHE A 227 -10.88 14.50 7.74
C PHE A 227 -11.15 13.02 7.99
N ASN A 228 -10.11 12.17 8.01
CA ASN A 228 -10.28 10.76 8.37
C ASN A 228 -10.75 10.57 9.82
N ALA A 229 -10.25 11.37 10.77
CA ALA A 229 -10.69 11.33 12.16
C ALA A 229 -12.18 11.70 12.28
N LEU A 230 -12.58 12.83 11.66
CA LEU A 230 -13.97 13.30 11.65
C LEU A 230 -14.92 12.33 10.95
N ALA A 231 -14.52 11.78 9.80
CA ALA A 231 -15.30 10.78 9.09
C ALA A 231 -15.47 9.48 9.90
N LYS A 232 -14.56 9.16 10.82
CA LYS A 232 -14.73 8.03 11.74
C LYS A 232 -15.63 8.37 12.94
N GLY A 233 -15.98 9.64 13.15
CA GLY A 233 -16.84 10.13 14.24
C GLY A 233 -16.10 10.77 15.42
N CYS A 234 -14.78 10.97 15.31
CA CYS A 234 -13.98 11.55 16.38
C CYS A 234 -14.37 13.01 16.62
N GLY A 235 -14.61 13.38 17.89
CA GLY A 235 -15.04 14.72 18.29
C GLY A 235 -16.52 14.99 18.06
N ILE A 236 -17.32 13.95 17.79
CA ILE A 236 -18.77 14.03 17.52
C ILE A 236 -19.53 12.98 18.33
N ALA A 237 -19.05 11.74 18.33
CA ALA A 237 -19.68 10.66 19.08
C ALA A 237 -19.40 10.79 20.58
N ASP A 238 -20.32 10.32 21.41
CA ASP A 238 -20.13 10.25 22.85
C ASP A 238 -18.85 9.48 23.21
N ASN A 239 -18.17 9.89 24.28
CA ASN A 239 -16.87 9.34 24.71
C ASN A 239 -15.74 9.46 23.67
N THR A 240 -15.87 10.37 22.70
CA THR A 240 -14.77 10.75 21.80
C THR A 240 -14.14 12.08 22.16
N TYR A 241 -12.89 12.23 21.77
CA TYR A 241 -12.13 13.44 22.02
C TYR A 241 -11.13 13.69 20.89
N LEU A 242 -11.19 14.88 20.31
CA LEU A 242 -10.29 15.37 19.28
C LEU A 242 -9.47 16.54 19.84
N GLY A 243 -8.19 16.31 20.11
CA GLY A 243 -7.26 17.36 20.50
C GLY A 243 -6.48 17.89 19.31
N ILE A 244 -6.39 19.21 19.15
CA ILE A 244 -5.60 19.86 18.11
C ILE A 244 -4.70 20.89 18.78
N VAL A 245 -3.39 20.69 18.70
CA VAL A 245 -2.39 21.63 19.22
C VAL A 245 -1.46 22.03 18.09
N ASP A 246 -1.28 23.33 17.92
CA ASP A 246 -0.35 23.91 16.94
C ASP A 246 0.50 24.96 17.64
N GLY A 247 1.78 24.64 17.85
CA GLY A 247 2.71 25.50 18.59
C GLY A 247 3.05 26.82 17.89
N LYS A 248 2.67 26.99 16.62
CA LYS A 248 2.84 28.24 15.87
C LYS A 248 1.54 29.06 15.77
N ALA A 249 0.42 28.54 16.28
CA ALA A 249 -0.90 29.13 16.12
C ALA A 249 -1.21 29.51 14.66
N ALA A 250 -0.90 28.60 13.73
CA ALA A 250 -0.96 28.82 12.29
C ALA A 250 -2.22 28.19 11.68
N ASP A 251 -2.09 27.58 10.49
CA ASP A 251 -3.21 27.05 9.72
C ASP A 251 -4.00 25.97 10.49
N LEU A 252 -3.31 25.06 11.19
CA LEU A 252 -3.97 23.96 11.90
C LEU A 252 -4.74 24.48 13.12
N TYR A 253 -4.18 25.46 13.85
CA TYR A 253 -4.89 26.13 14.94
C TYR A 253 -6.21 26.73 14.46
N ARG A 254 -6.19 27.48 13.33
CA ARG A 254 -7.38 28.12 12.79
C ARG A 254 -8.42 27.11 12.28
N ILE A 255 -7.97 26.01 11.69
CA ILE A 255 -8.84 24.88 11.33
C ILE A 255 -9.50 24.29 12.58
N GLY A 256 -8.73 24.12 13.66
CA GLY A 256 -9.23 23.64 14.94
C GLY A 256 -10.32 24.55 15.51
N GLU A 257 -10.12 25.87 15.51
CA GLU A 257 -11.14 26.82 15.99
C GLU A 257 -12.45 26.69 15.22
N LEU A 258 -12.40 26.57 13.89
CA LEU A 258 -13.60 26.37 13.06
C LEU A 258 -14.32 25.05 13.39
N LEU A 259 -13.57 23.99 13.67
CA LEU A 259 -14.15 22.70 14.07
C LEU A 259 -14.76 22.77 15.47
N HIS A 260 -14.13 23.46 16.41
CA HIS A 260 -14.67 23.65 17.75
C HIS A 260 -15.97 24.47 17.71
N GLU A 261 -16.02 25.54 16.91
CA GLU A 261 -17.24 26.34 16.69
C GLU A 261 -18.38 25.50 16.07
N GLU A 262 -18.06 24.58 15.16
CA GLU A 262 -19.05 23.77 14.44
C GLU A 262 -19.50 22.52 15.21
N LEU A 263 -18.59 21.86 15.94
CA LEU A 263 -18.80 20.52 16.53
C LEU A 263 -18.85 20.53 18.08
N GLY A 264 -18.39 21.62 18.72
CA GLY A 264 -18.48 21.82 20.16
C GLY A 264 -17.30 21.26 20.98
N GLU A 265 -17.56 21.04 22.27
CA GLU A 265 -16.55 20.83 23.34
C GLU A 265 -15.73 19.54 23.25
N GLN A 266 -16.15 18.58 22.41
CA GLN A 266 -15.37 17.36 22.16
C GLN A 266 -14.16 17.62 21.24
N VAL A 267 -14.15 18.76 20.54
CA VAL A 267 -13.00 19.26 19.80
C VAL A 267 -12.30 20.31 20.66
N ALA A 268 -11.08 20.04 21.09
CA ALA A 268 -10.30 20.97 21.91
C ALA A 268 -9.08 21.48 21.14
N VAL A 269 -8.83 22.78 21.22
CA VAL A 269 -7.80 23.47 20.46
C VAL A 269 -6.82 24.16 21.41
N GLY A 270 -5.53 24.10 21.10
CA GLY A 270 -4.49 24.76 21.88
C GLY A 270 -3.29 25.22 21.07
N SER A 271 -2.52 26.16 21.61
CA SER A 271 -1.30 26.67 20.98
C SER A 271 -0.16 26.94 21.98
N SER A 272 -0.42 26.82 23.27
CA SER A 272 0.56 27.07 24.33
C SER A 272 1.00 25.79 25.04
N PRO A 273 2.15 25.81 25.74
CA PRO A 273 2.57 24.68 26.58
C PRO A 273 1.54 24.26 27.61
N GLN A 274 0.90 25.22 28.28
CA GLN A 274 -0.10 24.96 29.32
C GLN A 274 -1.34 24.30 28.72
N MET A 275 -1.76 24.74 27.53
CA MET A 275 -2.85 24.10 26.80
C MET A 275 -2.49 22.68 26.38
N LEU A 276 -1.28 22.43 25.85
CA LEU A 276 -0.88 21.06 25.51
C LEU A 276 -0.83 20.14 26.75
N ALA A 277 -0.30 20.63 27.87
CA ALA A 277 -0.32 19.89 29.13
C ALA A 277 -1.75 19.55 29.56
N GLN A 278 -2.66 20.53 29.54
CA GLN A 278 -4.07 20.33 29.88
C GLN A 278 -4.78 19.35 28.93
N LEU A 279 -4.65 19.56 27.62
CA LEU A 279 -5.30 18.73 26.60
C LEU A 279 -4.78 17.29 26.65
N SER A 280 -3.47 17.09 26.85
CA SER A 280 -2.89 15.75 26.98
C SER A 280 -3.33 15.03 28.26
N ARG A 281 -3.51 15.74 29.38
CA ARG A 281 -4.14 15.15 30.59
C ARG A 281 -5.57 14.69 30.33
N LYS A 282 -6.41 15.55 29.72
CA LYS A 282 -7.79 15.19 29.36
C LYS A 282 -7.83 14.01 28.38
N PHE A 283 -6.87 13.92 27.47
CA PHE A 283 -6.73 12.79 26.55
C PHE A 283 -6.45 11.47 27.29
N ILE A 284 -5.57 11.50 28.31
CA ILE A 284 -5.25 10.35 29.16
C ILE A 284 -6.47 9.94 29.99
N GLU A 285 -7.21 10.88 30.57
CA GLU A 285 -8.44 10.58 31.31
C GLU A 285 -9.46 9.83 30.44
N ASN A 286 -9.65 10.26 29.18
CA ASN A 286 -10.49 9.57 28.20
C ASN A 286 -9.95 8.18 27.85
N MET A 287 -8.63 8.05 27.69
CA MET A 287 -7.97 6.77 27.43
C MET A 287 -8.20 5.78 28.60
N ASP A 288 -8.04 6.24 29.84
CA ASP A 288 -8.25 5.42 31.04
C ASP A 288 -9.72 5.03 31.24
N ALA A 289 -10.67 5.91 30.88
CA ALA A 289 -12.09 5.57 30.85
C ALA A 289 -12.38 4.45 29.85
N ARG A 290 -11.79 4.51 28.64
CA ARG A 290 -11.92 3.47 27.62
C ARG A 290 -11.32 2.14 28.06
N PHE A 291 -10.17 2.16 28.73
CA PHE A 291 -9.58 0.95 29.30
C PHE A 291 -10.51 0.24 30.30
N LYS A 292 -11.26 1.00 31.10
CA LYS A 292 -12.26 0.42 32.02
C LYS A 292 -13.39 -0.27 31.25
N ILE A 293 -13.91 0.36 30.20
CA ILE A 293 -14.95 -0.21 29.33
C ILE A 293 -14.45 -1.50 28.67
N ILE A 294 -13.26 -1.47 28.07
CA ILE A 294 -12.65 -2.65 27.41
C ILE A 294 -12.49 -3.79 28.41
N LYS A 295 -11.93 -3.52 29.60
CA LYS A 295 -11.71 -4.54 30.64
C LYS A 295 -13.00 -5.19 31.13
N GLN A 296 -14.13 -4.48 31.11
CA GLN A 296 -15.43 -5.00 31.53
C GLN A 296 -16.10 -5.88 30.46
N ASN A 297 -15.77 -5.68 29.18
CA ASN A 297 -16.51 -6.27 28.05
C ASN A 297 -15.70 -7.27 27.22
N SER A 298 -14.44 -7.55 27.56
CA SER A 298 -13.58 -8.38 26.72
C SER A 298 -12.80 -9.47 27.48
N SER A 299 -12.49 -10.55 26.77
CA SER A 299 -11.46 -11.53 27.15
C SER A 299 -10.05 -10.95 27.01
N LEU A 300 -9.05 -11.56 27.65
CA LEU A 300 -7.64 -11.15 27.62
C LEU A 300 -7.18 -10.70 26.21
N ASN A 301 -6.60 -9.49 26.13
CA ASN A 301 -5.95 -8.87 24.96
C ASN A 301 -6.83 -8.30 23.83
N ALA A 302 -8.15 -8.18 23.99
CA ALA A 302 -8.95 -7.48 22.97
C ALA A 302 -8.58 -5.99 22.86
N ASP A 303 -8.56 -5.46 21.65
CA ASP A 303 -8.45 -4.03 21.39
C ASP A 303 -9.76 -3.44 20.85
N ILE A 304 -9.85 -2.11 20.87
CA ILE A 304 -11.06 -1.36 20.48
C ILE A 304 -11.63 -1.75 19.11
N TYR A 305 -10.77 -2.17 18.17
CA TYR A 305 -11.14 -2.48 16.79
C TYR A 305 -11.57 -3.93 16.59
N GLU A 306 -11.40 -4.77 17.61
CA GLU A 306 -11.97 -6.13 17.68
C GLU A 306 -13.33 -6.14 18.37
N LEU A 307 -13.70 -5.00 18.96
CA LEU A 307 -14.93 -4.79 19.73
C LEU A 307 -15.85 -3.81 18.99
N ASP A 308 -16.08 -4.06 17.69
CA ASP A 308 -16.97 -3.25 16.84
C ASP A 308 -18.38 -3.11 17.46
N GLU A 309 -18.80 -4.10 18.26
CA GLU A 309 -20.07 -4.08 19.03
C GLU A 309 -20.10 -3.02 20.16
N LEU A 310 -18.95 -2.62 20.70
CA LEU A 310 -18.86 -1.56 21.73
C LEU A 310 -18.99 -0.16 21.14
N GLY A 311 -18.84 -0.04 19.83
CA GLY A 311 -19.01 1.19 19.13
C GLY A 311 -18.05 2.32 19.46
N LEU A 312 -16.88 1.97 19.99
CA LEU A 312 -15.90 2.96 20.40
C LEU A 312 -15.13 3.49 19.18
N VAL A 313 -15.40 4.75 18.83
CA VAL A 313 -14.74 5.48 17.75
C VAL A 313 -13.32 5.91 18.16
N PRO A 314 -12.32 5.92 17.26
CA PRO A 314 -10.96 6.36 17.61
C PRO A 314 -10.87 7.82 18.05
N ASN A 315 -10.00 8.09 19.03
CA ASN A 315 -9.62 9.44 19.47
C ASN A 315 -8.30 9.86 18.84
N PHE A 316 -8.13 11.15 18.61
CA PHE A 316 -6.90 11.70 18.02
C PHE A 316 -6.39 12.91 18.80
N LEU A 317 -5.09 12.95 19.04
CA LEU A 317 -4.37 14.13 19.49
C LEU A 317 -3.37 14.54 18.41
N PHE A 318 -3.66 15.66 17.74
CA PHE A 318 -2.77 16.29 16.77
C PHE A 318 -1.87 17.28 17.49
N VAL A 319 -0.56 17.17 17.28
CA VAL A 319 0.44 18.13 17.77
C VAL A 319 1.31 18.54 16.60
N ASP A 320 1.01 19.71 16.02
CA ASP A 320 1.86 20.32 15.00
C ASP A 320 2.93 21.20 15.64
N GLU A 321 4.16 20.99 15.19
CA GLU A 321 5.35 21.72 15.61
C GLU A 321 5.59 21.67 17.12
N LEU A 322 5.75 20.46 17.66
CA LEU A 322 6.08 20.22 19.07
C LEU A 322 7.33 21.03 19.52
N ALA A 323 8.28 21.27 18.62
CA ALA A 323 9.45 22.10 18.86
C ALA A 323 9.09 23.53 19.30
N SER A 324 8.07 24.15 18.69
CA SER A 324 7.63 25.49 19.06
C SER A 324 6.99 25.53 20.45
N ILE A 325 6.33 24.45 20.87
CA ILE A 325 5.83 24.31 22.25
C ILE A 325 7.00 24.20 23.24
N ARG A 326 8.01 23.36 22.92
CA ARG A 326 9.22 23.22 23.74
C ARG A 326 9.92 24.56 23.92
N ASP A 327 10.16 25.27 22.82
CA ASP A 327 10.86 26.55 22.85
C ASP A 327 10.06 27.59 23.68
N SER A 328 8.73 27.55 23.61
CA SER A 328 7.84 28.39 24.42
C SER A 328 7.83 28.05 25.92
N CYS A 329 8.23 26.84 26.32
CA CYS A 329 8.42 26.50 27.73
C CYS A 329 9.61 27.28 28.32
N GLY A 330 10.63 27.58 27.50
CA GLY A 330 11.84 28.27 27.92
C GLY A 330 12.68 27.47 28.95
N SER A 331 13.62 28.17 29.59
CA SER A 331 14.62 27.55 30.47
C SER A 331 14.31 27.67 31.97
N THR A 332 13.18 28.29 32.34
CA THR A 332 12.76 28.49 33.73
C THR A 332 12.41 27.15 34.40
N LYS A 333 12.41 27.10 35.75
CA LYS A 333 12.04 25.90 36.49
C LYS A 333 10.62 25.42 36.13
N GLN A 334 9.64 26.33 36.14
CA GLN A 334 8.26 26.05 35.77
C GLN A 334 8.12 25.61 34.30
N GLY A 335 8.88 26.24 33.41
CA GLY A 335 8.95 25.85 32.00
C GLY A 335 9.41 24.40 31.81
N ARG A 336 10.52 24.03 32.48
CA ARG A 336 11.04 22.66 32.46
C ARG A 336 10.07 21.65 33.06
N GLU A 337 9.40 22.00 34.14
CA GLU A 337 8.36 21.16 34.76
C GLU A 337 7.18 20.92 33.80
N THR A 338 6.72 21.99 33.14
CA THR A 338 5.63 21.91 32.14
C THR A 338 6.04 21.03 30.95
N TRP A 339 7.27 21.21 30.44
CA TRP A 339 7.79 20.39 29.35
C TRP A 339 7.90 18.91 29.73
N ASN A 340 8.39 18.63 30.94
CA ASN A 340 8.48 17.27 31.45
C ASN A 340 7.09 16.62 31.60
N GLU A 341 6.09 17.37 32.07
CA GLU A 341 4.70 16.90 32.13
C GLU A 341 4.18 16.55 30.72
N ILE A 342 4.40 17.44 29.74
CA ILE A 342 4.00 17.20 28.35
C ILE A 342 4.64 15.91 27.82
N LEU A 343 5.94 15.72 28.00
CA LEU A 343 6.63 14.52 27.53
C LEU A 343 6.15 13.25 28.21
N GLN A 344 5.91 13.29 29.53
CA GLN A 344 5.34 12.17 30.26
C GLN A 344 3.95 11.81 29.73
N ASN A 345 3.10 12.81 29.49
CA ASN A 345 1.75 12.60 28.99
C ASN A 345 1.77 12.01 27.57
N LEU A 346 2.51 12.64 26.65
CA LEU A 346 2.63 12.16 25.27
C LEU A 346 3.26 10.76 25.23
N GLY A 347 4.25 10.48 26.06
CA GLY A 347 4.87 9.15 26.15
C GLY A 347 3.91 8.09 26.68
N LEU A 348 3.05 8.43 27.65
CA LEU A 348 2.02 7.53 28.14
C LEU A 348 0.99 7.22 27.05
N ILE A 349 0.52 8.24 26.35
CA ILE A 349 -0.41 8.11 25.22
C ILE A 349 0.22 7.24 24.13
N ALA A 350 1.46 7.51 23.74
CA ALA A 350 2.13 6.78 22.67
C ALA A 350 2.29 5.28 22.99
N ARG A 351 2.60 4.93 24.24
CA ARG A 351 2.80 3.53 24.67
C ARG A 351 1.50 2.75 24.87
N LYS A 352 0.46 3.39 25.39
CA LYS A 352 -0.78 2.70 25.81
C LYS A 352 -1.95 2.93 24.86
N GLY A 353 -1.92 4.00 24.06
CA GLY A 353 -3.08 4.46 23.29
C GLY A 353 -3.64 3.44 22.31
N ARG A 354 -2.81 2.51 21.81
CA ARG A 354 -3.18 1.50 20.81
C ARG A 354 -4.41 0.69 21.20
N GLN A 355 -4.39 0.10 22.40
CA GLN A 355 -5.47 -0.76 22.89
C GLN A 355 -6.79 0.02 23.08
N ALA A 356 -6.69 1.30 23.45
CA ALA A 356 -7.82 2.20 23.70
C ALA A 356 -8.29 2.98 22.45
N GLY A 357 -7.66 2.78 21.29
CA GLY A 357 -7.93 3.56 20.07
C GLY A 357 -7.64 5.04 20.21
N CYS A 358 -6.63 5.39 20.99
CA CYS A 358 -6.18 6.76 21.23
C CYS A 358 -4.90 7.00 20.43
N HIS A 359 -5.01 7.75 19.34
CA HIS A 359 -3.95 7.94 18.34
C HIS A 359 -3.25 9.28 18.51
N LEU A 360 -1.93 9.28 18.37
CA LEU A 360 -1.09 10.47 18.46
C LEU A 360 -0.54 10.83 17.08
N VAL A 361 -0.79 12.05 16.62
CA VAL A 361 -0.25 12.57 15.36
C VAL A 361 0.74 13.69 15.68
N LEU A 362 2.02 13.41 15.50
CA LEU A 362 3.11 14.36 15.73
C LEU A 362 3.61 14.89 14.39
N SER A 363 3.70 16.22 14.29
CA SER A 363 4.20 16.88 13.09
C SER A 363 5.36 17.83 13.41
N THR A 364 6.37 17.88 12.55
CA THR A 364 7.51 18.79 12.66
C THR A 364 8.15 19.03 11.30
N GLN A 365 8.88 20.13 11.15
CA GLN A 365 9.67 20.36 9.94
C GLN A 365 10.94 19.51 9.89
N ASP A 366 11.53 19.23 11.05
CA ASP A 366 12.76 18.45 11.18
C ASP A 366 12.58 17.43 12.31
N PRO A 367 12.67 16.11 12.03
CA PRO A 367 12.42 15.05 13.01
C PRO A 367 13.63 14.75 13.92
N ASN A 368 14.55 15.69 14.09
CA ASN A 368 15.71 15.54 14.99
C ASN A 368 15.31 15.25 16.46
N ALA A 369 16.28 14.79 17.26
CA ALA A 369 16.04 14.33 18.66
C ALA A 369 15.57 15.44 19.60
N GLU A 370 15.78 16.68 19.19
CA GLU A 370 15.39 17.88 19.91
C GLU A 370 13.91 18.22 19.71
N ASN A 371 13.42 18.09 18.47
CA ASN A 371 12.05 18.41 18.08
C ASN A 371 11.10 17.26 18.39
N ILE A 372 11.54 16.02 18.19
CA ILE A 372 10.81 14.79 18.53
C ILE A 372 11.76 13.94 19.38
N PRO A 373 11.59 13.95 20.72
CA PRO A 373 12.39 13.13 21.62
C PRO A 373 12.42 11.65 21.22
N VAL A 374 13.56 11.01 21.44
CA VAL A 374 13.81 9.61 21.05
C VAL A 374 12.74 8.67 21.64
N GLU A 375 12.29 8.92 22.87
CA GLU A 375 11.25 8.12 23.50
C GLU A 375 9.91 8.14 22.74
N LEU A 376 9.54 9.29 22.15
CA LEU A 376 8.32 9.42 21.35
C LEU A 376 8.55 8.83 19.97
N ARG A 377 9.70 9.14 19.36
CA ARG A 377 10.06 8.63 18.03
C ARG A 377 10.04 7.11 17.97
N ASN A 378 10.56 6.44 18.99
CA ASN A 378 10.58 4.97 19.07
C ASN A 378 9.18 4.35 19.20
N GLN A 379 8.15 5.14 19.50
CA GLN A 379 6.76 4.69 19.51
C GLN A 379 6.03 5.00 18.19
N ILE A 380 6.64 5.76 17.28
CA ILE A 380 6.06 6.07 15.97
C ILE A 380 6.18 4.85 15.07
N SER A 381 5.01 4.35 14.65
CA SER A 381 4.85 3.13 13.85
C SER A 381 4.52 3.44 12.39
N ALA A 382 4.02 4.65 12.10
CA ALA A 382 3.80 5.13 10.75
C ALA A 382 4.46 6.49 10.55
N VAL A 383 5.10 6.69 9.40
CA VAL A 383 5.78 7.92 9.05
C VAL A 383 5.41 8.35 7.63
N LEU A 384 5.16 9.64 7.48
CA LEU A 384 4.95 10.32 6.23
C LEU A 384 5.91 11.51 6.15
N TYR A 385 6.94 11.41 5.30
CA TYR A 385 7.92 12.47 5.09
C TYR A 385 7.67 13.17 3.75
N LEU A 386 7.16 14.40 3.78
CA LEU A 386 6.83 15.21 2.61
C LEU A 386 8.05 15.91 2.02
N GLY A 387 8.25 15.73 0.71
CA GLY A 387 9.43 16.21 -0.02
C GLY A 387 10.67 15.35 0.22
N ALA A 388 11.75 15.63 -0.52
CA ALA A 388 12.99 14.85 -0.43
C ALA A 388 13.79 15.15 0.86
N PRO A 389 13.93 14.19 1.80
CA PRO A 389 14.80 14.36 2.96
C PRO A 389 16.28 14.25 2.57
N GLY A 390 17.14 14.97 3.31
CA GLY A 390 18.58 14.66 3.30
C GLY A 390 18.85 13.35 4.03
N ALA A 391 20.01 12.72 3.77
CA ALA A 391 20.35 11.39 4.29
C ALA A 391 20.21 11.24 5.82
N ASP A 392 20.65 12.24 6.60
CA ASP A 392 20.54 12.20 8.06
C ASP A 392 19.08 12.28 8.54
N ARG A 393 18.27 13.13 7.92
CA ARG A 393 16.83 13.25 8.24
C ARG A 393 16.06 12.01 7.85
N LEU A 394 16.44 11.39 6.73
CA LEU A 394 15.86 10.11 6.28
C LEU A 394 16.11 9.03 7.34
N LYS A 395 17.36 8.88 7.80
CA LYS A 395 17.73 7.93 8.87
C LYS A 395 17.01 8.19 10.18
N MET A 396 16.85 9.46 10.55
CA MET A 396 16.12 9.82 11.77
C MET A 396 14.62 9.56 11.65
N ALA A 397 14.01 9.87 10.50
CA ALA A 397 12.57 9.71 10.31
C ALA A 397 12.16 8.24 10.19
N PHE A 398 12.96 7.42 9.50
CA PHE A 398 12.65 6.03 9.19
C PHE A 398 13.62 5.08 9.92
N SER A 399 13.89 5.35 11.20
CA SER A 399 14.82 4.53 12.01
C SER A 399 14.37 3.08 12.20
N MET A 400 13.11 2.78 11.90
CA MET A 400 12.50 1.45 11.92
C MET A 400 12.60 0.69 10.59
N CYS A 401 13.13 1.33 9.54
CA CYS A 401 13.19 0.77 8.19
C CYS A 401 14.62 0.40 7.78
N GLU A 402 14.72 -0.50 6.80
CA GLU A 402 15.90 -0.61 5.95
C GLU A 402 15.92 0.58 4.96
N LEU A 403 17.11 1.09 4.63
CA LEU A 403 17.27 2.33 3.85
C LEU A 403 18.26 2.16 2.69
N GLU A 404 18.31 0.98 2.09
CA GLU A 404 19.26 0.67 1.01
C GLU A 404 18.75 1.18 -0.34
N ASN A 405 17.47 0.97 -0.64
CA ASN A 405 16.84 1.27 -1.94
C ASN A 405 15.65 2.22 -1.82
N VAL A 406 15.77 3.25 -0.98
CA VAL A 406 14.72 4.26 -0.79
C VAL A 406 14.47 5.02 -2.10
N PRO A 407 13.22 5.12 -2.56
CA PRO A 407 12.91 5.82 -3.80
C PRO A 407 13.12 7.33 -3.67
N THR A 408 13.50 7.98 -4.77
CA THR A 408 13.66 9.43 -4.83
C THR A 408 12.29 10.11 -4.93
N VAL A 409 12.01 11.04 -4.02
CA VAL A 409 10.85 11.94 -4.07
C VAL A 409 11.13 13.07 -5.06
N SER A 410 10.16 13.42 -5.91
CA SER A 410 10.29 14.56 -6.82
C SER A 410 9.95 15.89 -6.13
N ASP A 411 10.06 17.01 -6.84
CA ASP A 411 9.65 18.33 -6.33
C ASP A 411 8.13 18.54 -6.34
N ARG A 412 7.34 17.50 -6.63
CA ARG A 412 5.88 17.56 -6.61
C ARG A 412 5.38 17.79 -5.18
N LYS A 413 4.64 18.88 -4.98
CA LYS A 413 3.98 19.18 -3.70
C LYS A 413 3.03 18.06 -3.28
N GLY A 414 3.13 17.63 -2.02
CA GLY A 414 2.33 16.54 -1.46
C GLY A 414 2.89 15.14 -1.76
N GLU A 415 3.96 15.01 -2.55
CA GLU A 415 4.68 13.73 -2.67
C GLU A 415 5.51 13.46 -1.41
N ALA A 416 5.54 12.20 -1.01
CA ALA A 416 6.11 11.79 0.27
C ALA A 416 6.76 10.40 0.21
N LEU A 417 7.71 10.19 1.10
CA LEU A 417 8.06 8.85 1.56
C LEU A 417 7.09 8.42 2.65
N PHE A 418 6.65 7.18 2.58
CA PHE A 418 5.67 6.60 3.48
C PHE A 418 6.09 5.22 3.95
N TYR A 419 5.96 4.99 5.25
CA TYR A 419 6.11 3.67 5.85
C TYR A 419 5.07 3.52 6.96
N ALA A 420 4.60 2.30 7.18
CA ALA A 420 3.77 1.94 8.32
C ALA A 420 4.02 0.47 8.69
N ASP A 421 3.99 0.17 9.98
CA ASP A 421 4.10 -1.20 10.48
C ASP A 421 2.92 -2.07 10.02
N GLY A 422 3.22 -3.35 9.78
CA GLY A 422 2.26 -4.32 9.26
C GLY A 422 2.04 -4.21 7.74
N LEU A 423 2.78 -3.34 7.05
CA LEU A 423 2.93 -3.42 5.60
C LEU A 423 3.99 -4.47 5.25
N ASN A 424 3.83 -5.17 4.13
CA ASN A 424 4.81 -6.11 3.60
C ASN A 424 5.97 -5.38 2.89
N THR A 425 6.48 -4.30 3.48
CA THR A 425 7.64 -3.53 3.00
C THR A 425 8.56 -3.25 4.18
N VAL A 426 9.86 -3.38 3.95
CA VAL A 426 10.91 -3.07 4.94
C VAL A 426 11.52 -1.67 4.72
N GLU A 427 11.28 -1.09 3.54
CA GLU A 427 11.74 0.24 3.16
C GLU A 427 10.55 1.20 2.97
N PRO A 428 10.78 2.53 3.08
CA PRO A 428 9.77 3.53 2.74
C PRO A 428 9.41 3.49 1.25
N VAL A 429 8.12 3.65 0.94
CA VAL A 429 7.60 3.72 -0.42
C VAL A 429 7.15 5.13 -0.77
N LEU A 430 7.08 5.45 -2.07
CA LEU A 430 6.45 6.70 -2.50
C LEU A 430 4.95 6.66 -2.24
N THR A 431 4.38 7.83 -1.92
CA THR A 431 2.95 8.11 -1.95
C THR A 431 2.74 9.57 -2.31
N ILE A 432 1.52 9.91 -2.72
CA ILE A 432 1.11 11.30 -2.91
C ILE A 432 -0.10 11.54 -2.03
N VAL A 433 0.01 12.51 -1.12
CA VAL A 433 -1.04 12.83 -0.14
C VAL A 433 -2.29 13.33 -0.85
N PRO A 434 -3.50 12.89 -0.44
CA PRO A 434 -4.74 13.42 -0.98
C PRO A 434 -4.85 14.92 -0.81
N PHE A 435 -5.37 15.59 -1.84
CA PHE A 435 -5.55 17.03 -1.84
C PHE A 435 -7.03 17.38 -1.90
N VAL A 436 -7.47 18.23 -0.98
CA VAL A 436 -8.84 18.78 -0.97
C VAL A 436 -8.72 20.27 -1.28
N ASP A 437 -9.11 20.67 -2.49
CA ASP A 437 -9.09 22.06 -2.94
C ASP A 437 -10.18 22.86 -2.23
N LEU A 438 -9.76 23.64 -1.23
CA LEU A 438 -10.62 24.46 -0.38
C LEU A 438 -10.09 25.89 -0.36
N LYS A 439 -10.92 26.84 -0.78
CA LYS A 439 -10.59 28.25 -0.92
C LYS A 439 -11.20 29.09 0.18
N THR A 440 -12.28 28.62 0.81
CA THR A 440 -13.02 29.38 1.83
C THR A 440 -13.33 28.56 3.07
N LYS A 441 -13.54 29.24 4.20
CA LYS A 441 -14.04 28.63 5.45
C LYS A 441 -15.36 27.89 5.24
N LYS A 442 -16.25 28.44 4.41
CA LYS A 442 -17.55 27.84 4.09
C LYS A 442 -17.37 26.51 3.34
N GLU A 443 -16.45 26.46 2.39
CA GLU A 443 -16.12 25.21 1.68
C GLU A 443 -15.55 24.16 2.63
N PHE A 444 -14.66 24.55 3.55
CA PHE A 444 -14.14 23.65 4.58
C PHE A 444 -15.26 23.07 5.47
N LEU A 445 -16.13 23.92 6.02
CA LEU A 445 -17.26 23.48 6.85
C LEU A 445 -18.26 22.61 6.07
N ASN A 446 -18.46 22.89 4.77
CA ASN A 446 -19.26 22.03 3.91
C ASN A 446 -18.66 20.62 3.79
N VAL A 447 -17.34 20.50 3.59
CA VAL A 447 -16.67 19.17 3.60
C VAL A 447 -16.89 18.48 4.93
N VAL A 448 -16.67 19.18 6.05
CA VAL A 448 -16.84 18.62 7.40
C VAL A 448 -18.25 18.02 7.52
N ARG A 449 -19.30 18.81 7.24
CA ARG A 449 -20.69 18.33 7.29
C ARG A 449 -20.96 17.15 6.36
N ASN A 450 -20.34 17.12 5.17
CA ASN A 450 -20.56 16.07 4.17
C ASN A 450 -19.87 14.73 4.51
N ILE A 451 -18.85 14.72 5.36
CA ILE A 451 -18.09 13.50 5.70
C ILE A 451 -18.49 12.86 7.03
N LEU A 452 -19.18 13.62 7.91
CA LEU A 452 -19.58 13.12 9.22
C LEU A 452 -20.46 11.86 9.09
N PRO A 453 -20.33 10.91 10.02
CA PRO A 453 -21.28 9.79 10.09
C PRO A 453 -22.68 10.32 10.41
N THR A 454 -23.70 9.76 9.76
CA THR A 454 -25.10 9.92 10.19
C THR A 454 -25.34 9.10 11.46
N ASN A 455 -26.33 9.46 12.28
CA ASN A 455 -26.64 8.75 13.54
C ASN A 455 -26.88 7.24 13.36
N ASP A 456 -27.30 6.78 12.17
CA ASP A 456 -27.47 5.35 11.84
C ASP A 456 -26.14 4.62 11.56
N GLY A 457 -25.04 5.34 11.36
CA GLY A 457 -23.70 4.82 11.11
C GLY A 457 -22.76 4.92 12.30
N LEU A 458 -23.23 5.46 13.44
CA LEU A 458 -22.54 5.35 14.71
C LEU A 458 -22.93 4.01 15.33
N PRO A 459 -21.96 3.17 15.70
CA PRO A 459 -22.26 1.90 16.35
C PRO A 459 -23.06 2.14 17.65
N PRO A 460 -24.06 1.28 17.95
CA PRO A 460 -24.98 1.51 19.06
C PRO A 460 -24.22 1.59 20.38
N LEU A 461 -24.55 2.59 21.20
CA LEU A 461 -24.00 2.76 22.54
C LEU A 461 -24.21 1.48 23.35
N ALA A 462 -23.13 0.86 23.81
CA ALA A 462 -23.20 -0.16 24.86
C ALA A 462 -23.83 0.49 26.11
N LYS A 463 -24.98 -0.02 26.54
CA LYS A 463 -25.68 0.41 27.76
C LYS A 463 -24.95 -0.03 29.02
#